data_AF-T2JU88-F1
#
_entry.id   AF-T2JU88-F1
#
_cell.length_a   1.000
_cell.length_b   1.000
_cell.length_c   1.000
_cell.angle_alpha   90.00
_cell.angle_beta   90.00
_cell.angle_gamma   90.00
#
_symmetry.space_group_name_H-M   'P 1'
#
loop_
_entity.id
_entity.type
_entity.pdbx_description
1 polymer ?
#
loop_
_entity_poly.entity_id
_entity_poly.type
_entity_poly.pdbx_seq_one_letter_code
_entity_poly.pdbx_strand_id
1 'polypeptide(L)'
;MIAANPDVIVIMPCGFDLERTEKEAQILNNHSDWKNLKAVKNDQVFIVDGNAYFNRPSQRLVDSTEILAEILHPSLFNYGFKGKSWKALTV
;
A
#
# COMPACT_ATOMS: atom_id res chain seq x y z
N MET A 1 -13.83 7.86 3.38
CA MET A 1 -13.56 6.56 2.72
C MET A 1 -14.84 5.85 2.26
N ILE A 2 -15.87 5.70 3.10
CA ILE A 2 -17.10 4.96 2.70
C ILE A 2 -17.76 5.52 1.44
N ALA A 3 -17.95 6.84 1.35
CA ALA A 3 -18.54 7.45 0.16
C ALA A 3 -17.68 7.28 -1.12
N ALA A 4 -16.36 7.20 -0.97
CA ALA A 4 -15.43 6.98 -2.08
C ALA A 4 -15.31 5.49 -2.46
N ASN A 5 -15.51 4.58 -1.49
CA ASN A 5 -15.46 3.13 -1.60
C ASN A 5 -14.42 2.59 -2.60
N PRO A 6 -13.11 2.78 -2.33
CA PRO A 6 -12.06 2.53 -3.31
C PRO A 6 -11.94 1.04 -3.65
N ASP A 7 -11.52 0.78 -4.89
CA ASP A 7 -11.17 -0.57 -5.37
C ASP A 7 -9.84 -1.06 -4.78
N VAL A 8 -8.89 -0.14 -4.57
CA VAL A 8 -7.54 -0.42 -4.04
C VAL A 8 -7.19 0.63 -2.99
N ILE A 9 -6.55 0.20 -1.90
CA ILE A 9 -5.99 1.09 -0.88
C ILE A 9 -4.49 0.85 -0.78
N VAL A 10 -3.70 1.92 -0.85
CA VAL A 10 -2.25 1.90 -0.59
C VAL A 10 -1.96 2.75 0.64
N ILE A 11 -1.45 2.12 1.69
CA ILE A 11 -1.09 2.75 2.96
C ILE A 11 0.37 3.15 2.89
N MET A 12 0.62 4.46 2.93
CA MET A 12 1.91 5.09 2.64
C MET A 12 2.24 6.17 3.69
N PRO A 13 2.51 5.78 4.94
CA PRO A 13 2.87 6.72 5.98
C PRO A 13 4.26 7.35 5.73
N CYS A 14 4.42 8.60 6.15
CA CYS A 14 5.72 9.27 6.11
C CYS A 14 6.63 8.76 7.23
N GLY A 15 7.92 8.53 6.90
CA GLY A 15 8.95 8.17 7.86
C GLY A 15 8.92 6.73 8.37
N PHE A 16 8.05 5.86 7.84
CA PHE A 16 8.02 4.44 8.20
C PHE A 16 8.57 3.59 7.06
N ASP A 17 9.35 2.59 7.44
CA ASP A 17 9.71 1.48 6.56
C ASP A 17 8.54 0.49 6.41
N LEU A 18 8.74 -0.55 5.59
CA LEU A 18 7.69 -1.53 5.29
C LEU A 18 7.23 -2.32 6.52
N GLU A 19 8.16 -2.68 7.42
CA GLU A 19 7.87 -3.47 8.62
C GLU A 19 7.05 -2.66 9.62
N ARG A 20 7.48 -1.43 9.91
CA ARG A 20 6.74 -0.53 10.78
C ARG A 20 5.36 -0.20 10.21
N THR A 21 5.27 0.02 8.90
CA THR A 21 3.98 0.29 8.24
C THR A 21 3.01 -0.88 8.44
N GLU A 22 3.46 -2.13 8.32
CA GLU A 22 2.60 -3.29 8.57
C GLU A 22 2.04 -3.30 9.99
N LYS A 23 2.93 -3.12 10.98
CA LYS A 23 2.57 -3.16 12.40
C LYS A 23 1.55 -2.07 12.74
N GLU A 24 1.80 -0.85 12.29
CA GLU A 24 0.95 0.31 12.60
C GLU A 24 -0.37 0.25 11.81
N ALA A 25 -0.39 -0.29 10.59
CA ALA A 25 -1.60 -0.44 9.79
C ALA A 25 -2.65 -1.36 10.43
N GLN A 26 -2.25 -2.26 11.34
CA GLN A 26 -3.18 -3.15 12.07
C GLN A 26 -4.22 -2.37 12.89
N ILE A 27 -3.93 -1.12 13.28
CA ILE A 27 -4.91 -0.28 14.00
C ILE A 27 -6.20 -0.04 13.20
N LEU A 28 -6.13 -0.10 11.86
CA LEU A 28 -7.28 0.09 10.98
C LEU A 28 -8.35 -0.98 11.19
N ASN A 29 -7.97 -2.17 11.68
CA ASN A 29 -8.90 -3.25 12.00
C ASN A 29 -9.86 -2.90 13.14
N ASN A 30 -9.54 -1.91 13.96
CA ASN A 30 -10.39 -1.42 15.04
C ASN A 30 -11.46 -0.43 14.54
N HIS A 31 -11.35 0.06 13.30
CA HIS A 31 -12.34 0.97 12.73
C HIS A 31 -13.53 0.18 12.19
N SER A 32 -14.73 0.42 12.73
CA SER A 32 -15.95 -0.36 12.42
C SER A 32 -16.23 -0.48 10.92
N ASP A 33 -15.98 0.58 10.17
CA ASP A 33 -16.26 0.62 8.74
C ASP A 33 -15.14 0.10 7.84
N TRP A 34 -13.96 -0.19 8.40
CA TRP A 34 -12.81 -0.64 7.61
C TRP A 34 -13.14 -1.91 6.82
N LYS A 35 -13.67 -2.92 7.52
CA LYS A 35 -14.10 -4.20 6.94
C LYS A 35 -15.23 -4.06 5.90
N ASN A 36 -15.89 -2.91 5.84
CA ASN A 36 -16.99 -2.68 4.89
C ASN A 36 -16.52 -2.19 3.52
N LEU A 37 -15.29 -1.67 3.41
CA LEU A 37 -14.74 -1.13 2.17
C LEU A 37 -14.52 -2.22 1.11
N LYS A 38 -14.77 -1.90 -0.15
CA LYS A 38 -14.58 -2.80 -1.29
C LYS A 38 -13.14 -3.33 -1.37
N ALA A 39 -12.14 -2.46 -1.25
CA ALA A 39 -10.74 -2.86 -1.24
C ALA A 39 -10.41 -3.89 -0.14
N VAL A 40 -10.96 -3.71 1.06
CA VAL A 40 -10.71 -4.62 2.19
C VAL A 40 -11.34 -5.99 1.94
N LYS A 41 -12.59 -6.03 1.44
CA LYS A 41 -13.30 -7.28 1.13
C LYS A 41 -12.66 -8.09 -0.01
N ASN A 42 -11.90 -7.44 -0.88
CA ASN A 42 -11.30 -8.04 -2.06
C ASN A 42 -9.78 -8.25 -1.91
N ASP A 43 -9.24 -8.15 -0.70
CA ASP A 43 -7.80 -8.27 -0.42
C ASP A 43 -6.95 -7.30 -1.26
N GLN A 44 -7.48 -6.12 -1.57
CA GLN A 44 -6.83 -5.05 -2.34
C GLN A 44 -6.32 -3.93 -1.43
N VAL A 45 -5.73 -4.30 -0.29
CA VAL A 45 -5.06 -3.38 0.62
C VAL A 45 -3.57 -3.68 0.62
N PHE A 46 -2.78 -2.66 0.35
CA PHE A 46 -1.34 -2.75 0.23
C PHE A 46 -0.67 -1.73 1.14
N ILE A 47 0.52 -2.09 1.61
CA ILE A 47 1.40 -1.20 2.36
C ILE A 47 2.69 -1.03 1.58
N VAL A 48 3.31 0.14 1.73
CA VAL A 48 4.58 0.47 1.09
C VAL A 48 5.58 1.03 2.11
N ASP A 49 6.87 0.95 1.79
CA ASP A 49 7.90 1.74 2.46
C ASP A 49 7.80 3.20 1.98
N GLY A 50 6.98 3.97 2.69
CA GLY A 50 6.77 5.38 2.39
C GLY A 50 8.04 6.21 2.56
N ASN A 51 8.90 5.86 3.53
CA ASN A 51 10.11 6.61 3.84
C ASN A 51 11.16 6.54 2.71
N ALA A 52 11.39 5.34 2.17
CA ALA A 52 12.42 5.10 1.17
C ALA A 52 12.01 5.56 -0.24
N TYR A 53 10.74 5.39 -0.62
CA TYR A 53 10.31 5.55 -2.01
C TYR A 53 9.49 6.81 -2.24
N PHE A 54 8.50 7.11 -1.39
CA PHE A 54 7.47 8.10 -1.72
C PHE A 54 7.69 9.50 -1.14
N ASN A 55 8.47 9.63 -0.05
CA ASN A 55 8.71 10.93 0.60
C ASN A 55 10.02 11.61 0.16
N ARG A 56 10.73 11.05 -0.83
CA ARG A 56 11.98 11.60 -1.41
C ARG A 56 11.91 11.60 -2.95
N PRO A 57 11.06 12.45 -3.55
CA PRO A 57 10.59 12.29 -4.93
C PRO A 57 11.65 12.48 -6.02
N SER A 58 12.83 13.05 -5.75
CA SER A 58 13.78 13.39 -6.81
C SER A 58 14.40 12.16 -7.50
N GLN A 59 14.95 11.22 -6.73
CA GLN A 59 15.69 10.07 -7.29
C GLN A 59 14.83 8.82 -7.43
N ARG A 60 13.67 8.80 -6.75
CA ARG A 60 12.84 7.60 -6.57
C ARG A 60 11.47 7.71 -7.26
N LEU A 61 11.26 8.72 -8.11
CA LEU A 61 9.98 8.90 -8.80
C LEU A 61 9.65 7.71 -9.72
N VAL A 62 10.66 7.24 -10.46
CA VAL A 62 10.52 6.07 -11.33
C VAL A 62 10.21 4.84 -10.48
N ASP A 63 11.04 4.54 -9.47
CA ASP A 63 10.80 3.43 -8.54
C ASP A 63 9.40 3.47 -7.91
N SER A 64 8.95 4.65 -7.45
CA SER A 64 7.62 4.83 -6.86
C SER A 64 6.50 4.52 -7.86
N THR A 65 6.68 4.93 -9.11
CA THR A 65 5.73 4.67 -10.19
C THR A 65 5.70 3.18 -10.53
N GLU A 66 6.86 2.53 -10.59
CA GLU A 66 7.00 1.08 -10.80
C GLU A 66 6.36 0.27 -9.66
N ILE A 67 6.53 0.69 -8.41
CA ILE A 67 5.87 0.09 -7.24
C ILE A 67 4.35 0.16 -7.38
N LEU A 68 3.80 1.33 -7.72
CA LEU A 68 2.36 1.48 -7.93
C LEU A 68 1.87 0.66 -9.14
N ALA A 69 2.67 0.56 -10.20
CA ALA A 69 2.35 -0.25 -11.36
C ALA A 69 2.28 -1.75 -11.01
N GLU A 70 3.22 -2.27 -10.21
CA GLU A 70 3.14 -3.66 -9.70
C GLU A 70 1.89 -3.90 -8.85
N ILE A 71 1.53 -2.94 -7.99
CA ILE A 71 0.36 -3.05 -7.12
C ILE A 71 -0.94 -3.05 -7.93
N LEU A 72 -1.10 -2.09 -8.85
CA LEU A 72 -2.35 -1.86 -9.58
C LEU A 72 -2.54 -2.82 -10.75
N HIS A 73 -1.46 -3.30 -11.35
CA HIS A 73 -1.49 -4.16 -12.52
C HIS A 73 -0.48 -5.33 -12.42
N PRO A 74 -0.64 -6.23 -11.42
CA PRO A 74 0.33 -7.29 -11.11
C PRO A 74 0.49 -8.33 -12.23
N SER A 75 -0.45 -8.44 -13.15
CA SER A 75 -0.34 -9.31 -14.33
C SER A 75 0.50 -8.71 -15.47
N LEU A 76 0.76 -7.40 -15.42
CA LEU A 76 1.48 -6.66 -16.46
C LEU A 76 2.90 -6.28 -16.04
N PHE A 77 3.12 -6.03 -14.74
CA PHE A 77 4.38 -5.51 -14.23
C PHE A 77 4.96 -6.39 -13.10
N ASN A 78 6.27 -6.61 -13.18
CA ASN A 78 7.07 -7.30 -12.16
C ASN A 78 8.52 -6.78 -12.21
N TYR A 79 8.73 -5.60 -11.62
CA TYR A 79 10.02 -4.94 -11.44
C TYR A 79 10.81 -5.48 -10.23
N GLY A 80 10.23 -6.38 -9.43
CA GLY A 80 10.87 -7.06 -8.31
C GLY A 80 10.79 -6.30 -6.97
N PHE A 81 9.82 -5.39 -6.83
CA PHE A 81 9.61 -4.57 -5.65
C PHE A 81 8.76 -5.25 -4.57
N LYS A 82 7.91 -6.21 -4.96
CA LYS A 82 7.10 -7.02 -4.04
C LYS A 82 7.95 -7.69 -2.96
N GLY A 83 7.55 -7.54 -1.71
CA GLY A 83 8.23 -8.07 -0.53
C GLY A 83 9.45 -7.26 -0.07
N LYS A 84 9.91 -6.29 -0.86
CA LYS A 84 11.04 -5.39 -0.51
C LYS A 84 10.56 -3.99 -0.15
N SER A 85 9.65 -3.46 -0.96
CA SER A 85 9.15 -2.08 -0.85
C SER A 85 7.64 -2.00 -0.67
N TRP A 86 6.92 -3.08 -0.97
CA TRP A 86 5.49 -3.18 -0.74
C TRP A 86 5.05 -4.62 -0.46
N LYS A 87 3.89 -4.77 0.21
CA LYS A 87 3.21 -6.06 0.39
C LYS A 87 1.71 -5.87 0.55
N ALA A 88 0.93 -6.93 0.31
CA ALA A 88 -0.47 -6.95 0.69
C ALA A 88 -0.58 -6.95 2.22
N LEU A 89 -1.51 -6.16 2.76
CA LEU A 89 -1.82 -6.17 4.18
C LEU A 89 -2.83 -7.28 4.45
N THR A 90 -2.46 -8.22 5.32
CA THR A 90 -3.42 -9.19 5.86
C THR A 90 -4.31 -8.47 6.87
N VAL A 91 -5.60 -8.35 6.55
CA VAL A 91 -6.63 -7.65 7.33
C VAL A 91 -7.52 -8.63 8.09
#